data_AF-A0A9X4KLB9-F1
#
_entry.id   AF-A0A9X4KLB9-F1
#
_cell.length_a   1.000
_cell.length_b   1.000
_cell.length_c   1.000
_cell.angle_alpha   90.00
_cell.angle_beta   90.00
_cell.angle_gamma   90.00
#
_symmetry.space_group_name_H-M   'P 1'
#
loop_
_entity.id
_entity.type
_entity.pdbx_description
1 polymer ?
#
loop_
_entity_poly.entity_id
_entity_poly.type
_entity_poly.pdbx_seq_one_letter_code
_entity_poly.pdbx_strand_id
1 'polypeptide(L)'
;MEATLKGDDEYEPLFEDYRSAGAYLPATRYVSRYESGAFNALARFDDENAVPETPGEGVAGTSSTGVTAEVAEALDRQRHGKGTHGLSLQWAANGKYTMTWANVFATGASANDQAVLSFAMADLSLDLSGQDEAHDAWDIRIGLTDASGTYAELSLADFASPQPLFRASITRLGPLEPLVDDGKYREPYEPVFQTYRLPLNAWAEANPAFAPDAIGGLSFVLVGGPGKVMLDDIGIGP
;
A
#
# COMPACT_ATOMS: atom_id res chain seq x y z
N MET A 1 5.68 20.56 10.75
CA MET A 1 6.16 21.47 11.82
C MET A 1 5.19 22.61 12.10
N GLU A 2 4.48 23.14 11.09
CA GLU A 2 3.43 24.16 11.31
C GLU A 2 2.20 23.60 12.07
N ALA A 3 1.67 22.44 11.67
CA ALA A 3 0.61 21.73 12.43
C ALA A 3 1.00 21.48 13.90
N THR A 4 2.19 20.93 14.14
CA THR A 4 2.65 20.56 15.50
C THR A 4 3.10 21.74 16.37
N LEU A 5 3.56 22.86 15.80
CA LEU A 5 4.02 24.03 16.56
C LEU A 5 3.01 25.17 16.62
N LYS A 6 2.11 25.28 15.65
CA LYS A 6 1.12 26.37 15.53
C LYS A 6 -0.34 25.91 15.56
N GLY A 7 -0.59 24.59 15.56
CA GLY A 7 -1.95 24.04 15.51
C GLY A 7 -2.68 24.37 14.21
N ASP A 8 -1.92 24.57 13.14
CA ASP A 8 -2.44 24.93 11.83
C ASP A 8 -2.49 23.69 10.93
N ASP A 9 -3.62 23.00 11.01
CA ASP A 9 -3.88 21.73 10.31
C ASP A 9 -4.52 21.95 8.93
N GLU A 10 -4.64 23.22 8.47
CA GLU A 10 -5.31 23.58 7.20
C GLU A 10 -4.68 22.90 5.97
N TYR A 11 -3.40 22.55 6.05
CA TYR A 11 -2.65 21.89 4.97
C TYR A 11 -2.59 20.36 5.10
N GLU A 12 -3.06 19.78 6.20
CA GLU A 12 -3.03 18.34 6.42
C GLU A 12 -3.76 17.55 5.32
N PRO A 13 -4.96 17.96 4.84
CA PRO A 13 -5.64 17.26 3.75
C PRO A 13 -4.83 17.16 2.45
N LEU A 14 -3.94 18.12 2.17
CA LEU A 14 -3.06 18.09 1.00
C LEU A 14 -1.99 17.00 1.13
N PHE A 15 -1.46 16.80 2.34
CA PHE A 15 -0.48 15.76 2.59
C PHE A 15 -1.14 14.38 2.62
N GLU A 16 -2.33 14.26 3.20
CA GLU A 16 -3.09 13.01 3.20
C GLU A 16 -3.49 12.57 1.79
N ASP A 17 -4.04 13.50 1.01
CA ASP A 17 -4.48 13.27 -0.36
C ASP A 17 -4.19 14.48 -1.24
N TYR A 18 -3.19 14.34 -2.12
CA TYR A 18 -2.78 15.41 -3.04
C TYR A 18 -3.93 15.90 -3.94
N ARG A 19 -4.96 15.07 -4.18
CA ARG A 19 -6.11 15.42 -5.04
C ARG A 19 -6.94 16.54 -4.44
N SER A 20 -6.91 16.70 -3.11
CA SER A 20 -7.60 17.81 -2.41
C SER A 20 -7.12 19.20 -2.88
N ALA A 21 -5.88 19.30 -3.37
CA ALA A 21 -5.31 20.54 -3.91
C ALA A 21 -5.11 20.52 -5.43
N GLY A 22 -5.81 19.65 -6.16
CA GLY A 22 -5.61 19.45 -7.61
C GLY A 22 -5.71 20.73 -8.45
N ALA A 23 -6.48 21.74 -8.01
CA ALA A 23 -6.60 23.04 -8.68
C ALA A 23 -5.31 23.89 -8.61
N TYR A 24 -4.44 23.64 -7.64
CA TYR A 24 -3.19 24.38 -7.41
C TYR A 24 -1.95 23.61 -7.86
N LEU A 25 -2.10 22.31 -8.14
CA LEU A 25 -1.01 21.43 -8.51
C LEU A 25 -0.85 21.38 -10.04
N PRO A 26 0.39 21.42 -10.56
CA PRO A 26 0.67 21.13 -11.96
C PRO A 26 0.07 19.79 -12.41
N ALA A 27 -0.33 19.68 -13.69
CA ALA A 27 -0.79 18.45 -14.29
C ALA A 27 0.37 17.44 -14.48
N THR A 28 0.73 16.77 -13.39
CA THR A 28 1.73 15.71 -13.32
C THR A 28 1.27 14.65 -12.32
N ARG A 29 2.02 13.56 -12.22
CA ARG A 29 1.78 12.48 -11.28
C ARG A 29 2.33 12.85 -9.90
N TYR A 30 1.58 12.52 -8.85
CA TYR A 30 1.95 12.74 -7.45
C TYR A 30 1.83 11.45 -6.66
N VAL A 31 2.60 11.35 -5.59
CA VAL A 31 2.48 10.32 -4.56
C VAL A 31 2.42 10.99 -3.20
N SER A 32 1.55 10.48 -2.33
CA SER A 32 1.54 10.84 -0.92
C SER A 32 2.17 9.71 -0.11
N ARG A 33 2.97 10.07 0.90
CA ARG A 33 3.53 9.16 1.91
C ARG A 33 3.22 9.68 3.32
N TYR A 34 1.98 10.10 3.52
CA TYR A 34 1.54 10.61 4.81
C TYR A 34 1.37 9.46 5.82
N GLU A 35 1.83 9.69 7.05
CA GLU A 35 1.55 8.89 8.23
C GLU A 35 1.24 9.85 9.38
N SER A 36 0.10 9.65 10.04
CA SER A 36 -0.30 10.46 11.20
C SER A 36 0.51 10.05 12.43
N GLY A 37 0.78 11.01 13.33
CA GLY A 37 1.38 10.71 14.63
C GLY A 37 0.50 9.83 15.55
N ALA A 38 -0.78 9.69 15.22
CA ALA A 38 -1.73 8.80 15.89
C ALA A 38 -1.91 7.45 15.17
N PHE A 39 -1.08 7.15 14.17
CA PHE A 39 -1.10 5.88 13.45
C PHE A 39 -0.75 4.70 14.38
N ASN A 40 -1.65 3.73 14.43
CA ASN A 40 -1.48 2.48 15.15
C ASN A 40 -1.14 1.37 14.15
N ALA A 41 0.15 1.03 14.10
CA ALA A 41 0.67 0.03 13.19
C ALA A 41 0.15 -1.37 13.53
N LEU A 42 -0.42 -2.04 12.53
CA LEU A 42 -0.82 -3.44 12.60
C LEU A 42 0.27 -4.37 12.08
N ALA A 43 1.01 -3.92 11.06
CA ALA A 43 2.17 -4.62 10.53
C ALA A 43 3.15 -3.65 9.86
N ARG A 44 4.44 -3.90 10.06
CA ARG A 44 5.56 -3.22 9.43
C ARG A 44 6.62 -4.23 9.10
N PHE A 45 7.23 -4.11 7.92
CA PHE A 45 8.15 -5.12 7.42
C PHE A 45 9.62 -4.76 7.57
N ASP A 46 9.93 -3.57 8.11
CA ASP A 46 11.29 -3.14 8.48
C ASP A 46 11.90 -3.91 9.67
N ASP A 47 11.13 -4.77 10.36
CA ASP A 47 11.68 -5.70 11.36
C ASP A 47 12.45 -6.83 10.66
N GLU A 48 13.69 -7.07 11.07
CA GLU A 48 14.56 -8.12 10.53
C GLU A 48 13.98 -9.55 10.66
N ASN A 49 12.99 -9.74 11.54
CA ASN A 49 12.30 -11.01 11.76
C ASN A 49 10.93 -11.07 11.08
N ALA A 50 10.49 -9.99 10.43
CA ALA A 50 9.21 -9.98 9.72
C ALA A 50 9.25 -10.98 8.56
N VAL A 51 8.27 -11.89 8.54
CA VAL A 51 8.07 -12.84 7.45
C VAL A 51 6.59 -12.85 7.06
N PRO A 52 6.23 -13.31 5.85
CA PRO A 52 4.85 -13.29 5.38
C PRO A 52 3.87 -14.03 6.31
N GLU A 53 4.32 -15.05 7.04
CA GLU A 53 3.50 -15.83 7.96
C GLU A 53 3.29 -15.14 9.32
N THR A 54 4.21 -14.28 9.73
CA THR A 54 4.16 -13.50 10.98
C THR A 54 4.53 -12.04 10.69
N PRO A 55 3.65 -11.29 10.00
CA PRO A 55 3.93 -9.94 9.51
C PRO A 55 3.99 -8.87 10.63
N GLY A 56 3.66 -9.23 11.86
CA GLY A 56 3.69 -8.36 13.03
C GLY A 56 3.43 -9.15 14.30
N GLU A 57 3.65 -8.51 15.45
CA GLU A 57 3.41 -9.15 16.75
C GLU A 57 1.93 -9.55 16.91
N GLY A 58 1.69 -10.85 17.14
CA GLY A 58 0.33 -11.37 17.29
C GLY A 58 -0.49 -11.41 15.99
N VAL A 59 0.16 -11.24 14.84
CA VAL A 59 -0.48 -11.30 13.52
C VAL A 59 -0.05 -12.58 12.79
N ALA A 60 -1.02 -13.31 12.28
CA ALA A 60 -0.78 -14.46 11.40
C ALA A 60 -1.15 -14.08 9.96
N GLY A 61 -0.20 -14.26 9.05
CA GLY A 61 -0.37 -14.03 7.62
C GLY A 61 -0.51 -15.34 6.83
N THR A 62 -1.35 -15.34 5.82
CA THR A 62 -1.58 -16.50 4.94
C THR A 62 -1.81 -16.07 3.50
N SER A 63 -1.14 -16.71 2.55
CA SER A 63 -1.39 -16.52 1.12
C SER A 63 -2.24 -17.67 0.56
N SER A 64 -3.10 -17.36 -0.40
CA SER A 64 -3.78 -18.39 -1.20
C SER A 64 -2.82 -19.07 -2.16
N THR A 65 -3.16 -20.28 -2.60
CA THR A 65 -2.45 -20.96 -3.69
C THR A 65 -2.30 -20.05 -4.91
N GLY A 66 -1.10 -20.00 -5.49
CA GLY A 66 -0.81 -19.16 -6.66
C GLY A 66 -0.41 -17.71 -6.34
N VAL A 67 -0.35 -17.34 -5.05
CA VAL A 67 0.25 -16.09 -4.57
C VAL A 67 1.58 -16.41 -3.91
N THR A 68 2.65 -15.80 -4.42
CA THR A 68 3.95 -15.79 -3.76
C THR A 68 4.02 -14.56 -2.88
N ALA A 69 4.16 -14.78 -1.57
CA ALA A 69 4.36 -13.73 -0.59
C ALA A 69 5.80 -13.83 -0.05
N GLU A 70 6.51 -12.72 -0.02
CA GLU A 70 7.91 -12.63 0.43
C GLU A 70 8.14 -11.28 1.10
N VAL A 71 8.86 -11.25 2.22
CA VAL A 71 9.39 -9.99 2.75
C VAL A 71 10.69 -9.71 2.03
N ALA A 72 10.71 -8.63 1.25
CA ALA A 72 11.81 -8.28 0.37
C ALA A 72 12.21 -6.82 0.55
N GLU A 73 13.48 -6.54 0.30
CA GLU A 73 13.99 -5.17 0.35
C GLU A 73 13.56 -4.36 -0.89
N ALA A 74 13.16 -3.11 -0.68
CA ALA A 74 12.91 -2.15 -1.75
C ALA A 74 14.24 -1.65 -2.32
N LEU A 75 14.63 -2.20 -3.48
CA LEU A 75 15.91 -1.88 -4.13
C LEU A 75 15.83 -0.58 -4.94
N ASP A 76 16.90 0.21 -4.92
CA ASP A 76 17.02 1.38 -5.78
C ASP A 76 17.31 1.02 -7.25
N ARG A 77 17.45 2.04 -8.11
CA ARG A 77 17.74 1.88 -9.56
C ARG A 77 19.07 1.17 -9.88
N GLN A 78 19.96 1.02 -8.91
CA GLN A 78 21.20 0.25 -9.05
C GLN A 78 21.06 -1.16 -8.48
N ARG A 79 19.83 -1.56 -8.09
CA ARG A 79 19.50 -2.80 -7.40
C ARG A 79 20.19 -2.91 -6.03
N HIS A 80 20.45 -1.77 -5.39
CA HIS A 80 21.01 -1.72 -4.05
C HIS A 80 19.93 -1.51 -3.00
N GLY A 81 20.05 -2.27 -1.93
CA GLY A 81 19.26 -2.12 -0.72
C GLY A 81 19.60 -0.85 0.08
N LYS A 82 18.60 -0.25 0.70
CA LYS A 82 18.74 0.92 1.61
C LYS A 82 18.14 0.68 3.00
N GLY A 83 17.76 -0.56 3.31
CA GLY A 83 17.20 -0.99 4.58
C GLY A 83 15.67 -0.96 4.67
N THR A 84 14.96 -0.49 3.63
CA THR A 84 13.49 -0.49 3.59
C THR A 84 12.98 -1.84 3.09
N HIS A 85 12.12 -2.48 3.87
CA HIS A 85 11.55 -3.79 3.54
C HIS A 85 10.03 -3.69 3.39
N GLY A 86 9.46 -4.60 2.61
CA GLY A 86 8.03 -4.67 2.41
C GLY A 86 7.59 -6.08 2.08
N LEU A 87 6.30 -6.36 2.29
CA LEU A 87 5.68 -7.59 1.85
C LEU A 87 5.41 -7.52 0.34
N SER A 88 6.25 -8.20 -0.44
CA SER A 88 6.04 -8.43 -1.86
C SER A 88 4.99 -9.52 -2.07
N LEU A 89 3.91 -9.17 -2.75
CA LEU A 89 2.89 -10.10 -3.23
C LEU A 89 2.98 -10.20 -4.75
N GLN A 90 3.19 -11.40 -5.27
CA GLN A 90 3.20 -11.69 -6.71
C GLN A 90 2.15 -12.76 -7.04
N TRP A 91 1.38 -12.52 -8.09
CA TRP A 91 0.33 -13.44 -8.53
C TRP A 91 0.21 -13.50 -10.06
N ALA A 92 -0.34 -14.60 -10.57
CA ALA A 92 -0.57 -14.78 -12.01
C ALA A 92 -2.03 -14.50 -12.43
N ALA A 93 -2.98 -14.75 -11.53
CA ALA A 93 -4.41 -14.54 -11.70
C ALA A 93 -4.99 -14.23 -10.31
N ASN A 94 -6.25 -14.53 -10.04
CA ASN A 94 -6.84 -14.20 -8.74
C ASN A 94 -6.11 -14.85 -7.55
N GLY A 95 -6.02 -14.12 -6.46
CA GLY A 95 -5.36 -14.55 -5.25
C GLY A 95 -5.78 -13.73 -4.03
N LYS A 96 -5.27 -14.11 -2.87
CA LYS A 96 -5.51 -13.38 -1.64
C LYS A 96 -4.34 -13.53 -0.68
N TYR A 97 -3.99 -12.45 -0.01
CA TYR A 97 -3.18 -12.49 1.20
C TYR A 97 -4.03 -11.99 2.37
N THR A 98 -4.11 -12.78 3.44
CA THR A 98 -4.95 -12.52 4.60
C THR A 98 -4.09 -12.43 5.85
N MET A 99 -4.33 -11.38 6.63
CA MET A 99 -3.76 -11.14 7.95
C MET A 99 -4.88 -11.30 8.98
N THR A 100 -4.63 -12.06 10.05
CA THR A 100 -5.55 -12.24 11.17
C THR A 100 -4.85 -11.94 12.47
N TRP A 101 -5.55 -11.27 13.38
CA TRP A 101 -4.99 -10.93 14.69
C TRP A 101 -5.42 -11.93 15.75
N ALA A 102 -4.49 -12.27 16.65
CA ALA A 102 -4.77 -13.16 17.78
C ALA A 102 -5.87 -12.59 18.70
N ASN A 103 -5.91 -11.27 18.84
CA ASN A 103 -6.98 -10.53 19.50
C ASN A 103 -7.61 -9.56 18.49
N VAL A 104 -8.92 -9.34 18.61
CA VAL A 104 -9.60 -8.33 17.80
C VAL A 104 -8.96 -6.97 18.06
N PHE A 105 -8.61 -6.26 16.99
CA PHE A 105 -8.03 -4.94 17.05
C PHE A 105 -9.13 -3.90 17.23
N ALA A 106 -9.14 -3.23 18.38
CA ALA A 106 -10.04 -2.10 18.63
C ALA A 106 -9.57 -0.90 17.81
N THR A 107 -10.37 -0.50 16.83
CA THR A 107 -10.02 0.58 15.91
C THR A 107 -10.21 1.96 16.54
N GLY A 108 -10.99 2.01 17.63
CA GLY A 108 -11.46 3.26 18.21
C GLY A 108 -12.52 3.96 17.35
N ALA A 109 -12.97 3.34 16.24
CA ALA A 109 -13.97 3.91 15.35
C ALA A 109 -15.38 3.80 15.94
N SER A 110 -16.06 4.93 16.07
CA SER A 110 -17.51 5.05 16.23
C SER A 110 -18.16 5.44 14.89
N ALA A 111 -19.49 5.39 14.81
CA ALA A 111 -20.26 5.71 13.61
C ALA A 111 -20.03 7.14 13.04
N ASN A 112 -19.34 8.02 13.76
CA ASN A 112 -19.00 9.38 13.34
C ASN A 112 -17.48 9.63 13.26
N ASP A 113 -16.63 8.60 13.43
CA ASP A 113 -15.19 8.78 13.47
C ASP A 113 -14.54 8.82 12.07
N GLN A 114 -13.45 9.58 12.00
CA GLN A 114 -12.58 9.71 10.83
C GLN A 114 -11.59 8.54 10.70
N ALA A 115 -11.73 7.48 11.51
CA ALA A 115 -10.77 6.39 11.52
C ALA A 115 -10.62 5.75 10.13
N VAL A 116 -9.37 5.66 9.68
CA VAL A 116 -9.02 5.11 8.38
C VAL A 116 -8.15 3.88 8.55
N LEU A 117 -8.37 2.90 7.67
CA LEU A 117 -7.34 1.93 7.33
C LEU A 117 -6.33 2.64 6.42
N SER A 118 -5.06 2.57 6.78
CA SER A 118 -3.95 3.12 6.01
C SER A 118 -2.90 2.05 5.73
N PHE A 119 -2.38 2.03 4.50
CA PHE A 119 -1.25 1.19 4.14
C PHE A 119 -0.43 1.82 3.02
N ALA A 120 0.89 1.61 3.04
CA ALA A 120 1.77 1.98 1.94
C ALA A 120 1.83 0.85 0.91
N MET A 121 1.76 1.20 -0.37
CA MET A 121 1.91 0.23 -1.46
C MET A 121 2.72 0.83 -2.61
N ALA A 122 3.62 0.01 -3.16
CA ALA A 122 4.30 0.26 -4.43
C ALA A 122 3.86 -0.80 -5.46
N ASP A 123 3.53 -0.36 -6.68
CA ASP A 123 3.32 -1.25 -7.81
C ASP A 123 4.67 -1.73 -8.34
N LEU A 124 4.91 -3.03 -8.38
CA LEU A 124 6.12 -3.66 -8.88
C LEU A 124 5.88 -4.45 -10.17
N SER A 125 4.80 -4.16 -10.90
CA SER A 125 4.43 -4.88 -12.12
C SER A 125 5.53 -4.85 -13.19
N LEU A 126 6.38 -3.81 -13.20
CA LEU A 126 7.52 -3.74 -14.13
C LEU A 126 8.62 -4.78 -13.86
N ASP A 127 8.68 -5.36 -12.65
CA ASP A 127 9.59 -6.46 -12.34
C ASP A 127 9.14 -7.78 -12.99
N LEU A 128 7.89 -7.86 -13.42
CA LEU A 128 7.39 -9.00 -14.17
C LEU A 128 7.93 -8.90 -15.60
N SER A 129 8.85 -9.80 -15.94
CA SER A 129 9.61 -9.78 -17.19
C SER A 129 8.75 -9.51 -18.43
N GLY A 130 8.98 -8.36 -19.08
CA GLY A 130 8.47 -8.06 -20.42
C GLY A 130 7.04 -7.53 -20.52
N GLN A 131 6.45 -7.02 -19.43
CA GLN A 131 5.09 -6.47 -19.46
C GLN A 131 5.04 -5.00 -19.05
N ASP A 132 5.32 -4.10 -20.00
CA ASP A 132 5.07 -2.65 -19.85
C ASP A 132 3.59 -2.32 -19.56
N GLU A 133 2.67 -3.26 -19.83
CA GLU A 133 1.20 -3.12 -19.67
C GLU A 133 0.62 -3.94 -18.50
N ALA A 134 1.45 -4.56 -17.64
CA ALA A 134 0.93 -5.40 -16.55
C ALA A 134 0.11 -4.63 -15.48
N HIS A 135 0.28 -3.31 -15.38
CA HIS A 135 -0.43 -2.48 -14.40
C HIS A 135 -1.96 -2.49 -14.56
N ASP A 136 -2.45 -2.45 -15.81
CA ASP A 136 -3.91 -2.37 -16.08
C ASP A 136 -4.59 -3.75 -16.07
N ALA A 137 -3.84 -4.82 -15.81
CA ALA A 137 -4.32 -6.20 -15.86
C ALA A 137 -4.93 -6.69 -14.54
N TRP A 138 -4.85 -5.90 -13.48
CA TRP A 138 -5.27 -6.30 -12.14
C TRP A 138 -5.92 -5.16 -11.33
N ASP A 139 -6.68 -5.57 -10.32
CA ASP A 139 -7.27 -4.70 -9.29
C ASP A 139 -6.96 -5.30 -7.92
N ILE A 140 -6.92 -4.43 -6.90
CA ILE A 140 -6.79 -4.85 -5.51
C ILE A 140 -8.04 -4.43 -4.77
N ARG A 141 -8.62 -5.37 -4.05
CA ARG A 141 -9.73 -5.11 -3.14
C ARG A 141 -9.31 -5.37 -1.71
N ILE A 142 -9.84 -4.58 -0.80
CA ILE A 142 -9.49 -4.61 0.61
C ILE A 142 -10.67 -5.18 1.39
N GLY A 143 -10.48 -6.41 1.87
CA GLY A 143 -11.42 -7.13 2.70
C GLY A 143 -11.14 -6.91 4.17
N LEU A 144 -12.17 -6.61 4.96
CA LEU A 144 -12.11 -6.60 6.42
C LEU A 144 -13.09 -7.61 7.00
N THR A 145 -12.67 -8.25 8.09
CA THR A 145 -13.51 -9.11 8.92
C THR A 145 -13.64 -8.48 10.30
N ASP A 146 -14.86 -8.23 10.77
CA ASP A 146 -15.10 -7.69 12.10
C ASP A 146 -14.99 -8.74 13.21
N ALA A 147 -15.15 -8.30 14.46
CA ALA A 147 -15.13 -9.14 15.66
C ALA A 147 -16.17 -10.29 15.65
N SER A 148 -17.29 -10.09 14.95
CA SER A 148 -18.38 -11.07 14.84
C SER A 148 -18.16 -12.09 13.71
N GLY A 149 -17.12 -11.88 12.89
CA GLY A 149 -16.82 -12.67 11.71
C GLY A 149 -17.53 -12.18 10.44
N THR A 150 -18.19 -11.02 10.47
CA THR A 150 -18.81 -10.42 9.29
C THR A 150 -17.73 -9.85 8.38
N TYR A 151 -17.80 -10.22 7.09
CA TYR A 151 -16.86 -9.77 6.07
C TYR A 151 -17.48 -8.69 5.18
N ALA A 152 -16.68 -7.69 4.84
CA ALA A 152 -16.99 -6.68 3.83
C ALA A 152 -15.73 -6.36 3.01
N GLU A 153 -15.92 -5.94 1.76
CA GLU A 153 -14.82 -5.71 0.81
C GLU A 153 -15.08 -4.45 0.00
N LEU A 154 -14.02 -3.67 -0.24
CA LEU A 154 -14.04 -2.46 -1.04
C LEU A 154 -13.00 -2.52 -2.15
N SER A 155 -13.27 -1.94 -3.33
CA SER A 155 -12.24 -1.79 -4.36
C SER A 155 -11.30 -0.65 -3.98
N LEU A 156 -9.99 -0.87 -4.10
CA LEU A 156 -9.00 0.17 -3.84
C LEU A 156 -9.15 1.33 -4.85
N ALA A 157 -9.52 1.02 -6.09
CA ALA A 157 -9.69 1.98 -7.17
C ALA A 157 -10.80 3.03 -6.90
N ASP A 158 -11.79 2.70 -6.06
CA ASP A 158 -12.84 3.64 -5.66
C ASP A 158 -12.28 4.78 -4.77
N PHE A 159 -11.17 4.52 -4.07
CA PHE A 159 -10.52 5.47 -3.17
C PHE A 159 -9.32 6.12 -3.84
N ALA A 160 -8.41 5.32 -4.40
CA ALA A 160 -7.27 5.80 -5.17
C ALA A 160 -6.78 4.69 -6.10
N SER A 161 -6.66 4.98 -7.40
CA SER A 161 -6.09 4.03 -8.34
C SER A 161 -4.62 3.76 -8.02
N PRO A 162 -4.20 2.47 -8.01
CA PRO A 162 -2.79 2.11 -7.99
C PRO A 162 -1.99 2.96 -8.98
N GLN A 163 -0.82 3.45 -8.58
CA GLN A 163 0.02 4.27 -9.44
C GLN A 163 1.16 3.42 -10.02
N PRO A 164 1.37 3.39 -11.34
CA PRO A 164 2.50 2.66 -11.92
C PRO A 164 3.83 3.32 -11.55
N LEU A 165 4.96 2.63 -11.61
CA LEU A 165 6.24 3.27 -11.24
C LEU A 165 6.60 4.48 -12.11
N PHE A 166 7.29 5.44 -11.50
CA PHE A 166 7.86 6.57 -12.23
C PHE A 166 9.07 6.08 -13.02
N ARG A 167 9.09 6.37 -14.32
CA ARG A 167 10.26 6.15 -15.17
C ARG A 167 11.08 7.43 -15.26
N ALA A 168 12.36 7.32 -14.95
CA ALA A 168 13.34 8.38 -15.11
C ALA A 168 14.14 8.17 -16.39
N SER A 169 14.38 9.27 -17.12
CA SER A 169 15.50 9.38 -18.06
C SER A 169 16.48 10.37 -17.45
N ILE A 170 17.63 9.87 -17.02
CA ILE A 170 18.61 10.61 -16.23
C ILE A 170 19.57 11.35 -17.16
N THR A 171 19.82 10.82 -18.36
CA THR A 171 20.73 11.39 -19.34
C THR A 171 20.00 11.83 -20.60
N ARG A 172 20.62 12.72 -21.38
CA ARG A 172 20.15 13.07 -22.73
C ARG A 172 20.44 11.97 -23.77
N LEU A 173 21.09 10.89 -23.35
CA LEU A 173 21.56 9.82 -24.24
C LEU A 173 20.49 8.77 -24.52
N GLY A 174 19.34 8.82 -23.81
CA GLY A 174 18.16 8.02 -24.05
C GLY A 174 18.51 6.51 -24.14
N PRO A 175 18.38 5.86 -25.31
CA PRO A 175 18.68 4.43 -25.46
C PRO A 175 20.12 4.00 -25.09
N LEU A 176 21.09 4.93 -25.06
CA LEU A 176 22.48 4.63 -24.70
C LEU A 176 22.74 4.76 -23.19
N GLU A 177 21.76 5.23 -22.42
CA GLU A 177 21.86 5.40 -20.96
C GLU A 177 22.28 4.11 -20.21
N PRO A 178 21.83 2.90 -20.59
CA PRO A 178 22.31 1.66 -19.98
C PRO A 178 23.79 1.33 -20.21
N LEU A 179 24.50 2.08 -21.06
CA LEU A 179 25.93 1.91 -21.33
C LEU A 179 26.81 2.90 -20.55
N VAL A 180 26.21 3.86 -19.85
CA VAL A 180 26.93 4.90 -19.12
C VAL A 180 27.29 4.43 -17.71
N ASP A 181 28.49 4.78 -17.24
CA ASP A 181 28.97 4.51 -15.87
C ASP A 181 28.78 3.04 -15.48
N ASP A 182 29.29 2.13 -16.32
CA ASP A 182 29.18 0.66 -16.20
C ASP A 182 27.75 0.12 -16.02
N GLY A 183 26.76 0.83 -16.58
CA GLY A 183 25.36 0.43 -16.57
C GLY A 183 24.59 0.87 -15.32
N LYS A 184 25.11 1.85 -14.58
CA LYS A 184 24.46 2.46 -13.42
C LYS A 184 23.02 2.93 -13.65
N TYR A 185 22.69 3.35 -14.86
CA TYR A 185 21.38 3.88 -15.23
C TYR A 185 20.54 2.87 -16.01
N ARG A 186 20.82 1.57 -15.87
CA ARG A 186 20.10 0.52 -16.60
C ARG A 186 18.65 0.40 -16.16
N GLU A 187 18.36 0.52 -14.87
CA GLU A 187 16.99 0.48 -14.38
C GLU A 187 16.39 1.89 -14.34
N PRO A 188 15.33 2.16 -15.13
CA PRO A 188 14.74 3.50 -15.19
C PRO A 188 13.74 3.75 -14.05
N TYR A 189 13.53 2.80 -13.14
CA TYR A 189 12.53 2.87 -12.09
C TYR A 189 13.05 2.29 -10.77
N GLU A 190 12.39 2.65 -9.67
CA GLU A 190 12.56 2.06 -8.35
C GLU A 190 11.18 1.98 -7.67
N PRO A 191 10.98 1.13 -6.64
CA PRO A 191 9.75 1.11 -5.86
C PRO A 191 9.43 2.50 -5.30
N VAL A 192 8.23 3.01 -5.60
CA VAL A 192 7.73 4.27 -5.03
C VAL A 192 6.45 3.96 -4.29
N PHE A 193 6.53 4.01 -2.96
CA PHE A 193 5.37 3.80 -2.11
C PHE A 193 4.43 5.01 -2.15
N GLN A 194 3.14 4.70 -2.19
CA GLN A 194 2.06 5.62 -1.92
C GLN A 194 1.23 5.10 -0.74
N THR A 195 0.86 5.99 0.16
CA THR A 195 -0.12 5.70 1.21
C THR A 195 -1.53 5.71 0.62
N TYR A 196 -2.27 4.63 0.84
CA TYR A 196 -3.69 4.50 0.55
C TYR A 196 -4.46 4.60 1.87
N ARG A 197 -5.47 5.47 1.92
CA ARG A 197 -6.33 5.69 3.09
C ARG A 197 -7.77 5.37 2.71
N LEU A 198 -8.39 4.45 3.44
CA LEU A 198 -9.77 4.04 3.26
C LEU A 198 -10.53 4.25 4.58
N PRO A 199 -11.58 5.09 4.60
CA PRO A 199 -12.31 5.37 5.82
C PRO A 199 -13.12 4.14 6.25
N LEU A 200 -13.04 3.77 7.53
CA LEU A 200 -13.61 2.51 8.02
C LEU A 200 -15.14 2.45 7.90
N ASN A 201 -15.82 3.61 7.89
CA ASN A 201 -17.26 3.70 7.68
C ASN A 201 -17.70 3.17 6.30
N ALA A 202 -16.84 3.21 5.29
CA ALA A 202 -17.18 2.73 3.94
C ALA A 202 -17.50 1.23 3.90
N TRP A 203 -16.90 0.42 4.79
CA TRP A 203 -17.26 -1.00 4.90
C TRP A 203 -18.66 -1.21 5.49
N ALA A 204 -19.07 -0.38 6.45
CA ALA A 204 -20.43 -0.40 7.00
C ALA A 204 -21.46 0.12 6.00
N GLU A 205 -21.10 1.07 5.14
CA GLU A 205 -21.93 1.51 4.01
C GLU A 205 -22.11 0.39 2.97
N ALA A 206 -21.05 -0.33 2.63
CA ALA A 206 -21.08 -1.46 1.71
C ALA A 206 -21.83 -2.68 2.28
N ASN A 207 -21.72 -2.91 3.59
CA ASN A 207 -22.41 -3.98 4.30
C ASN A 207 -22.89 -3.48 5.68
N PRO A 208 -24.18 -3.12 5.84
CA PRO A 208 -24.71 -2.60 7.10
C PRO A 208 -24.65 -3.55 8.31
N ALA A 209 -24.32 -4.83 8.09
CA ALA A 209 -24.09 -5.78 9.18
C ALA A 209 -22.66 -5.74 9.73
N PHE A 210 -21.73 -5.08 9.04
CA PHE A 210 -20.32 -4.98 9.42
C PHE A 210 -20.12 -3.93 10.54
N ALA A 211 -19.39 -4.31 11.59
CA ALA A 211 -19.04 -3.43 12.69
C ALA A 211 -17.57 -2.94 12.58
N PRO A 212 -17.32 -1.64 12.30
CA PRO A 212 -15.97 -1.14 12.06
C PRO A 212 -15.16 -0.83 13.33
N ASP A 213 -15.77 -0.92 14.51
CA ASP A 213 -15.15 -0.61 15.81
C ASP A 213 -14.08 -1.63 16.23
N ALA A 214 -14.14 -2.83 15.66
CA ALA A 214 -13.28 -3.93 16.05
C ALA A 214 -13.02 -4.90 14.89
N ILE A 215 -11.76 -5.02 14.47
CA ILE A 215 -11.34 -5.79 13.29
C ILE A 215 -10.58 -7.06 13.71
N GLY A 216 -11.03 -8.22 13.22
CA GLY A 216 -10.39 -9.52 13.42
C GLY A 216 -9.51 -9.96 12.25
N GLY A 217 -9.67 -9.37 11.07
CA GLY A 217 -8.88 -9.74 9.89
C GLY A 217 -8.89 -8.70 8.76
N LEU A 218 -7.82 -8.70 7.98
CA LEU A 218 -7.58 -7.87 6.80
C LEU A 218 -7.18 -8.77 5.64
N SER A 219 -7.65 -8.49 4.45
CA SER A 219 -7.29 -9.22 3.24
C SER A 219 -7.01 -8.29 2.09
N PHE A 220 -5.87 -8.51 1.43
CA PHE A 220 -5.58 -7.98 0.11
C PHE A 220 -6.06 -9.02 -0.92
N VAL A 221 -7.19 -8.74 -1.54
CA VAL A 221 -7.80 -9.60 -2.56
C VAL A 221 -7.30 -9.14 -3.92
N LEU A 222 -6.53 -10.01 -4.56
CA LEU A 222 -5.83 -9.78 -5.81
C LEU A 222 -6.74 -10.28 -6.93
N VAL A 223 -7.20 -9.37 -7.80
CA VAL A 223 -8.16 -9.67 -8.88
C VAL A 223 -7.47 -9.44 -10.22
N GLY A 224 -7.57 -10.40 -11.15
CA GLY A 224 -6.85 -10.33 -12.42
C GLY A 224 -5.36 -10.67 -12.28
N GLY A 225 -4.55 -10.33 -13.28
CA GLY A 225 -3.11 -10.61 -13.28
C GLY A 225 -2.52 -10.83 -14.68
N PRO A 226 -1.18 -10.97 -14.76
CA PRO A 226 -0.26 -11.08 -13.63
C PRO A 226 -0.03 -9.73 -12.93
N GLY A 227 0.31 -9.77 -11.64
CA GLY A 227 0.57 -8.55 -10.86
C GLY A 227 1.63 -8.77 -9.78
N LYS A 228 2.28 -7.69 -9.39
CA LYS A 228 3.26 -7.67 -8.30
C LYS A 228 3.16 -6.34 -7.57
N VAL A 229 2.99 -6.37 -6.26
CA VAL A 229 3.01 -5.17 -5.41
C VAL A 229 3.86 -5.42 -4.19
N MET A 230 4.31 -4.34 -3.56
CA MET A 230 4.96 -4.37 -2.25
C MET A 230 4.17 -3.52 -1.27
N LEU A 231 3.86 -4.09 -0.11
CA LEU A 231 3.06 -3.49 0.95
C LEU A 231 3.92 -3.19 2.17
N ASP A 232 3.63 -2.07 2.85
CA ASP A 232 4.21 -1.73 4.14
C ASP A 232 3.30 -0.78 4.93
N ASP A 233 3.69 -0.42 6.15
CA ASP A 233 3.01 0.56 7.02
C ASP A 233 1.50 0.32 7.10
N ILE A 234 1.09 -0.92 7.37
CA ILE A 234 -0.32 -1.31 7.45
C ILE A 234 -0.81 -0.99 8.85
N GLY A 235 -1.86 -0.18 8.96
CA GLY A 235 -2.39 0.20 10.26
C GLY A 235 -3.67 1.02 10.21
N ILE A 236 -4.09 1.49 11.38
CA ILE A 236 -5.28 2.31 11.54
C ILE A 236 -4.89 3.63 12.19
N GLY A 237 -5.42 4.72 11.67
CA GLY A 237 -5.19 6.06 12.19
C GLY A 237 -6.43 6.94 12.05
N PRO A 238 -6.39 8.20 12.52
CA PRO A 238 -7.34 9.21 12.10
C PRO A 238 -7.17 9.51 10.61
#